data_AF-A0A2N2CEP6-F1
#
_entry.id   AF-A0A2N2CEP6-F1
#
_cell.length_a   1.000
_cell.length_b   1.000
_cell.length_c   1.000
_cell.angle_alpha   90.00
_cell.angle_beta   90.00
_cell.angle_gamma   90.00
#
_symmetry.space_group_name_H-M   'P 1'
#
loop_
_entity.id
_entity.type
_entity.pdbx_description
1 polymer ?
#
loop_
_entity_poly.entity_id
_entity_poly.type
_entity_poly.pdbx_seq_one_letter_code
_entity_poly.pdbx_strand_id
1 'polypeptide(L)'
;MTHFLRLYKTFIAQYFKRLLEYRIDFLTGAFSFLFDQVTSLVFIFIIFSQIPTLSGYPFEAIVFIYGFSLIPKGIDHFFTDNLWKVAYFMVRRGDFDRYLTKPIH
;
A
#
# COMPACT_ATOMS: atom_id res chain seq x y z
N MET A 1 14.81 24.19 6.71
CA MET A 1 14.38 22.78 6.93
C MET A 1 13.05 22.66 7.68
N THR A 2 12.83 23.45 8.74
CA THR A 2 11.56 23.46 9.52
C THR A 2 10.32 23.80 8.69
N HIS A 3 10.43 24.72 7.72
CA HIS A 3 9.35 25.07 6.79
C HIS A 3 8.87 23.86 5.96
N PHE A 4 9.79 23.17 5.27
CA PHE A 4 9.46 22.00 4.46
C PHE A 4 8.86 20.86 5.28
N LEU A 5 9.36 20.62 6.49
CA LEU A 5 8.78 19.63 7.41
C LEU A 5 7.34 19.98 7.81
N ARG A 6 7.04 21.26 8.05
CA ARG A 6 5.68 21.72 8.33
C ARG A 6 4.77 21.51 7.13
N LEU A 7 5.25 21.84 5.95
CA LEU A 7 4.52 21.65 4.69
C LEU A 7 4.22 20.18 4.40
N TYR A 8 5.21 19.31 4.60
CA TYR A 8 5.05 17.87 4.45
C TYR A 8 3.99 17.31 5.41
N LYS A 9 4.02 17.71 6.69
CA LYS A 9 2.96 17.35 7.66
C LYS A 9 1.58 17.83 7.22
N THR A 10 1.48 19.07 6.72
CA THR A 10 0.21 19.61 6.20
C THR A 10 -0.29 18.77 5.03
N PHE A 11 0.55 18.44 4.05
CA PHE A 11 0.14 17.62 2.91
C PHE A 11 -0.29 16.21 3.30
N ILE A 12 0.40 15.57 4.24
CA ILE A 12 -0.03 14.27 4.78
C ILE A 12 -1.43 14.41 5.39
N ALA A 13 -1.66 15.42 6.23
CA ALA A 13 -2.97 15.63 6.84
C ALA A 13 -4.08 15.88 5.80
N GLN A 14 -3.82 16.67 4.75
CA GLN A 14 -4.77 16.88 3.67
C GLN A 14 -5.01 15.61 2.85
N TYR A 15 -3.98 14.79 2.64
CA TYR A 15 -4.11 13.50 1.95
C TYR A 15 -5.04 12.55 2.71
N PHE A 16 -4.88 12.44 4.03
CA PHE A 16 -5.80 11.64 4.85
C PHE A 16 -7.23 12.16 4.81
N LYS A 17 -7.44 13.49 4.81
CA LYS A 17 -8.79 14.07 4.66
C LYS A 17 -9.42 13.69 3.32
N ARG A 18 -8.65 13.78 2.23
CA ARG A 18 -9.10 13.37 0.88
C ARG A 18 -9.46 11.89 0.83
N LEU A 19 -8.66 11.01 1.44
CA LEU A 19 -8.96 9.57 1.51
C LEU A 19 -10.29 9.31 2.25
N LEU A 20 -10.58 10.07 3.30
CA LEU A 20 -11.78 9.92 4.13
C LEU A 20 -13.00 10.70 3.62
N GLU A 21 -12.83 11.52 2.57
CA GLU A 21 -13.91 12.30 1.95
C GLU A 21 -14.98 11.37 1.37
N TYR A 22 -14.54 10.35 0.63
CA TYR A 22 -15.41 9.32 0.06
C TYR A 22 -15.35 8.04 0.91
N ARG A 23 -16.07 8.06 2.03
CA ARG A 23 -16.08 6.95 3.02
C ARG A 23 -16.39 5.59 2.39
N ILE A 24 -17.31 5.53 1.42
CA ILE A 24 -17.68 4.29 0.74
C ILE A 24 -16.52 3.76 -0.12
N ASP A 25 -15.81 4.64 -0.82
CA ASP A 25 -14.63 4.26 -1.62
C ASP A 25 -13.52 3.72 -0.71
N PHE A 26 -13.24 4.42 0.39
CA PHE A 26 -12.30 3.97 1.41
C PHE A 26 -12.66 2.58 1.97
N LEU A 27 -13.91 2.38 2.40
CA LEU A 27 -14.36 1.10 2.94
C LEU A 27 -14.31 -0.02 1.90
N THR A 28 -14.64 0.29 0.64
CA THR A 28 -14.58 -0.69 -0.46
C THR A 28 -13.14 -1.11 -0.72
N GLY A 29 -12.20 -0.15 -0.72
CA GLY A 29 -10.77 -0.43 -0.85
C GLY A 29 -10.23 -1.27 0.31
N ALA A 30 -10.56 -0.89 1.55
CA ALA A 30 -10.15 -1.63 2.74
C ALA A 30 -10.71 -3.06 2.75
N PHE A 31 -11.99 -3.23 2.42
CA PHE A 31 -12.63 -4.54 2.31
C PHE A 31 -11.99 -5.39 1.20
N SER A 32 -11.75 -4.81 0.03
CA SER A 32 -11.10 -5.50 -1.08
C SER A 32 -9.71 -5.99 -0.70
N PHE A 33 -8.94 -5.16 0.02
CA PHE A 33 -7.61 -5.55 0.49
C PHE A 33 -7.68 -6.69 1.51
N LEU A 34 -8.58 -6.61 2.50
CA LEU A 34 -8.77 -7.68 3.48
C LEU A 34 -9.23 -8.98 2.82
N PHE A 35 -10.16 -8.89 1.88
CA PHE A 35 -10.65 -10.03 1.11
C PHE A 35 -9.50 -10.71 0.37
N ASP A 36 -8.63 -9.95 -0.29
CA ASP A 36 -7.43 -10.48 -0.97
C ASP A 36 -6.48 -11.22 -0.02
N GLN A 37 -6.26 -10.70 1.19
CA GLN A 37 -5.43 -11.39 2.20
C GLN A 37 -6.09 -12.68 2.70
N VAL A 38 -7.40 -12.67 2.94
CA VAL A 38 -8.15 -13.86 3.35
C VAL A 38 -8.11 -14.92 2.26
N THR A 39 -8.38 -14.55 1.01
CA THR A 39 -8.32 -15.46 -0.14
C THR A 39 -6.92 -16.05 -0.31
N SER A 40 -5.88 -15.25 -0.12
CA SER A 40 -4.49 -15.73 -0.15
C SER A 40 -4.21 -16.80 0.92
N LEU A 41 -4.67 -16.59 2.15
CA LEU A 41 -4.53 -17.58 3.23
C LEU A 41 -5.35 -18.86 2.97
N VAL A 42 -6.58 -18.71 2.47
CA VAL A 42 -7.44 -19.84 2.07
C VAL A 42 -6.75 -20.65 0.97
N PHE A 43 -6.09 -19.98 0.02
CA PHE A 43 -5.35 -20.66 -1.04
C PHE A 43 -4.17 -21.48 -0.49
N ILE A 44 -3.39 -20.92 0.45
CA ILE A 44 -2.32 -21.66 1.15
C ILE A 44 -2.91 -22.88 1.87
N PHE A 45 -4.03 -22.72 2.57
CA PHE A 45 -4.71 -23.82 3.27
C PHE A 45 -5.17 -24.93 2.31
N ILE A 46 -5.78 -24.57 1.17
CA ILE A 46 -6.22 -25.54 0.16
C ILE A 46 -5.04 -26.35 -0.37
N ILE A 47 -3.89 -25.72 -0.63
CA ILE A 47 -2.68 -26.43 -1.05
C ILE A 47 -2.26 -27.46 -0.01
N PHE A 48 -2.16 -27.05 1.26
CA PHE A 48 -1.74 -27.95 2.36
C PHE A 48 -2.80 -29.00 2.74
N SER A 49 -4.03 -28.89 2.25
CA SER A 49 -5.01 -29.98 2.33
C SER A 49 -4.64 -31.18 1.45
N GLN A 50 -3.84 -30.95 0.39
CA GLN A 50 -3.42 -31.98 -0.57
C GLN A 50 -1.99 -32.46 -0.34
N ILE A 51 -1.13 -31.63 0.27
CA ILE A 51 0.26 -31.96 0.57
C ILE A 51 0.58 -31.77 2.06
N PRO A 52 1.20 -32.75 2.73
CA PRO A 52 1.49 -32.64 4.16
C PRO A 52 2.64 -31.66 4.47
N THR A 53 3.59 -31.50 3.54
CA THR A 53 4.70 -30.56 3.67
C THR A 53 5.06 -29.99 2.30
N LEU A 54 5.60 -28.77 2.29
CA LEU A 54 6.17 -28.13 1.12
C LEU A 54 7.68 -28.05 1.29
N SER A 55 8.45 -28.86 0.54
CA SER A 55 9.91 -28.93 0.70
C SER A 55 10.35 -29.23 2.16
N GLY A 56 9.58 -30.04 2.87
CA GLY A 56 9.81 -30.36 4.29
C GLY A 56 9.32 -29.31 5.28
N TYR A 57 8.83 -28.15 4.83
CA TYR A 57 8.19 -27.16 5.70
C TYR A 57 6.72 -27.52 5.95
N PRO A 58 6.27 -27.51 7.22
CA PRO A 58 4.87 -27.69 7.55
C PRO A 58 4.05 -26.41 7.29
N PHE A 59 2.73 -26.51 7.34
CA PHE A 59 1.80 -25.43 7.06
C PHE A 59 2.09 -24.15 7.86
N GLU A 60 2.36 -24.28 9.15
CA GLU A 60 2.59 -23.17 10.09
C GLU A 60 3.81 -22.35 9.68
N ALA A 61 4.86 -23.01 9.18
CA ALA A 61 6.08 -22.34 8.73
C ALA A 61 5.81 -21.51 7.46
N ILE A 62 5.01 -22.02 6.52
CA ILE A 62 4.66 -21.28 5.30
C ILE A 62 3.74 -20.10 5.62
N VAL A 63 2.75 -20.29 6.49
CA VAL A 63 1.87 -19.18 6.93
C VAL A 63 2.67 -18.10 7.66
N PHE A 64 3.64 -18.49 8.50
CA PHE A 64 4.54 -17.54 9.15
C PHE A 64 5.35 -16.74 8.13
N ILE A 65 5.98 -17.41 7.16
CA ILE A 65 6.76 -16.73 6.10
C ILE A 65 5.87 -15.78 5.30
N TYR A 66 4.66 -16.23 4.93
CA TYR A 66 3.69 -15.39 4.23
C TYR A 66 3.36 -14.13 5.04
N GLY A 67 2.93 -14.28 6.30
CA GLY A 67 2.61 -13.15 7.16
C GLY A 67 3.81 -12.23 7.40
N PHE A 68 5.00 -12.79 7.60
CA PHE A 68 6.23 -12.02 7.76
C PHE A 68 6.58 -11.22 6.49
N SER A 69 6.35 -11.79 5.31
CA SER A 69 6.58 -11.10 4.02
C SER A 69 5.62 -9.93 3.78
N LEU A 70 4.43 -9.94 4.41
CA LEU A 70 3.47 -8.85 4.29
C LEU A 70 3.91 -7.58 5.02
N ILE A 71 4.76 -7.67 6.03
CA ILE A 71 5.26 -6.50 6.79
C ILE A 71 6.06 -5.54 5.89
N PRO A 72 7.17 -5.96 5.26
CA PRO A 72 7.92 -5.07 4.38
C PRO A 72 7.10 -4.67 3.15
N LYS A 73 6.27 -5.58 2.61
CA LYS A 73 5.39 -5.27 1.48
C LYS A 73 4.38 -4.17 1.83
N GLY A 74 3.80 -4.20 3.03
CA GLY A 74 2.85 -3.20 3.50
C GLY A 74 3.50 -1.85 3.75
N ILE A 75 4.72 -1.83 4.32
CA ILE A 75 5.51 -0.60 4.49
C ILE A 75 5.83 0.02 3.13
N ASP A 76 6.34 -0.79 2.20
CA ASP A 76 6.63 -0.34 0.83
C ASP A 76 5.36 0.24 0.19
N HIS A 77 4.26 -0.51 0.16
CA HIS A 77 3.04 -0.02 -0.46
C HIS A 77 2.49 1.27 0.18
N PHE A 78 2.65 1.44 1.50
CA PHE A 78 2.18 2.64 2.19
C PHE A 78 2.97 3.90 1.78
N PHE A 79 4.28 3.78 1.59
CA PHE A 79 5.15 4.94 1.34
C PHE A 79 5.49 5.16 -0.14
N THR A 80 5.69 4.10 -0.91
CA THR A 80 6.34 4.17 -2.24
C THR A 80 5.41 3.78 -3.39
N ASP A 81 4.28 3.13 -3.14
CA ASP A 81 3.41 2.63 -4.22
C ASP A 81 2.94 3.75 -5.16
N ASN A 82 2.68 4.95 -4.66
CA ASN A 82 2.24 6.04 -5.54
C ASN A 82 3.37 6.72 -6.33
N LEU A 83 4.65 6.33 -6.16
CA LEU A 83 5.78 6.96 -6.87
C LEU A 83 5.71 6.74 -8.39
N TRP A 84 5.24 5.57 -8.85
CA TRP A 84 5.08 5.32 -10.28
C TRP A 84 4.04 6.25 -10.91
N LYS A 85 3.00 6.64 -10.15
CA LYS A 85 1.98 7.60 -10.61
C LYS A 85 2.58 8.98 -10.81
N VAL A 86 3.54 9.40 -9.99
CA VAL A 86 4.25 10.67 -10.17
C VAL A 86 5.03 10.64 -11.48
N ALA A 87 5.82 9.60 -11.71
CA ALA A 87 6.59 9.46 -12.94
C ALA A 87 5.69 9.41 -14.19
N TYR A 88 4.66 8.56 -14.17
CA TYR A 88 3.85 8.28 -15.34
C TYR A 88 2.79 9.36 -15.63
N PHE A 89 2.13 9.91 -14.60
CA PHE A 89 1.05 10.87 -14.79
C PHE A 89 1.47 12.32 -14.62
N MET A 90 2.48 12.64 -13.81
CA MET A 90 2.89 14.03 -13.60
C MET A 90 4.09 14.43 -14.45
N VAL A 91 5.17 13.64 -14.41
CA VAL A 91 6.41 13.99 -15.14
C VAL A 91 6.19 13.86 -16.65
N ARG A 92 5.70 12.71 -17.12
CA ARG A 92 5.47 12.47 -18.55
C ARG A 92 4.52 13.49 -19.21
N ARG A 93 3.54 14.02 -18.45
CA ARG A 93 2.56 15.00 -18.96
C ARG A 93 3.03 16.45 -18.83
N GLY A 94 4.16 16.71 -18.16
CA GLY A 94 4.62 18.07 -17.86
C GLY A 94 3.88 18.76 -16.71
N ASP A 95 2.93 18.09 -16.06
CA ASP A 95 2.16 18.64 -14.94
C ASP A 95 3.02 18.82 -13.67
N PHE A 96 4.19 18.19 -13.62
CA PHE A 96 5.09 18.29 -12.47
C PHE A 96 5.63 19.71 -12.25
N ASP A 97 5.88 20.46 -13.34
CA ASP A 97 6.42 21.83 -13.28
C ASP A 97 5.48 22.79 -12.55
N ARG A 98 4.17 22.55 -12.64
CA ARG A 98 3.16 23.31 -11.90
C ARG A 98 3.36 23.22 -10.39
N TYR A 99 3.83 22.09 -9.87
CA TYR A 99 4.08 21.91 -8.43
C TYR A 99 5.40 22.55 -8.00
N LEU A 100 6.42 22.51 -8.85
CA LEU A 100 7.72 23.11 -8.59
C LEU A 100 7.68 24.65 -8.56
N THR A 101 6.82 25.23 -9.39
CA THR A 101 6.72 26.69 -9.56
C THR A 101 5.61 27.34 -8.75
N LYS A 102 4.70 26.56 -8.15
CA LYS A 102 3.59 27.10 -7.37
C LYS A 102 4.11 27.76 -6.08
N PRO A 103 3.91 29.08 -5.89
CA PRO A 103 4.27 29.72 -4.64
C PRO A 103 3.38 29.16 -3.51
N ILE A 104 4.03 28.74 -2.42
CA ILE A 104 3.36 28.31 -1.20
C ILE A 104 3.72 29.34 -0.13
N HIS A 105 2.73 30.15 0.23
CA HIS A 105 2.81 31.14 1.30
C HIS A 105 2.47 30.52 2.65
#